data_AF-A0A3D1PPI8-F1
#
_entry.id   AF-A0A3D1PPI8-F1
#
_cell.length_a   1.000
_cell.length_b   1.000
_cell.length_c   1.000
_cell.angle_alpha   90.00
_cell.angle_beta   90.00
_cell.angle_gamma   90.00
#
_symmetry.space_group_name_H-M   'P 1'
#
loop_
_entity.id
_entity.type
_entity.pdbx_description
1 polymer ?
#
loop_
_entity_poly.entity_id
_entity_poly.type
_entity_poly.pdbx_seq_one_letter_code
_entity_poly.pdbx_strand_id
1 'polypeptide(L)'
;MTLIYFIISKNKLNKKIKKQKNIDENNLKNIEKINLEINNLNNEINLLEKNNNNLEKEINNLKSNLNLKINLEKEKIKNKYLNKIEKSEIINFINLENINYEIEKLQNEINNKKIRSHTLELDKKNIEPKLDNLSKIEEELVNNNERMSTLNKLNLSFELAKEILAESYEEMRNTVTPKFTQELSKNISEITEKKYSKIMFNDEQGLIVELESGNYVPASKLSIGTIDQLYLSLRLSMIDELSEENLPIILDEAFAYYDTERLTNILKYLDEKYKTHQIILFTCTNREKEILEKIKVPYNLIEL
;
A
#
# COMPACT_ATOMS: atom_id res chain seq x y z
N MET A 1 -35.56 31.85 -26.55
CA MET A 1 -34.31 31.04 -26.73
C MET A 1 -34.56 29.52 -26.73
N THR A 2 -35.63 29.02 -26.10
CA THR A 2 -35.95 27.59 -25.92
C THR A 2 -36.48 26.87 -27.18
N LEU A 3 -37.27 27.53 -28.03
CA LEU A 3 -37.90 26.89 -29.21
C LEU A 3 -36.90 26.54 -30.32
N ILE A 4 -35.92 27.42 -30.56
CA ILE A 4 -34.85 27.20 -31.57
C ILE A 4 -33.96 26.02 -31.15
N TYR A 5 -33.63 25.92 -29.86
CA TYR A 5 -32.85 24.81 -29.33
C TYR A 5 -33.57 23.45 -29.50
N PHE A 6 -34.89 23.42 -29.30
CA PHE A 6 -35.71 22.23 -29.48
C PHE A 6 -35.76 21.76 -30.95
N ILE A 7 -35.89 22.69 -31.90
CA ILE A 7 -35.89 22.35 -33.33
C ILE A 7 -34.53 21.80 -33.77
N ILE A 8 -33.43 22.40 -33.28
CA ILE A 8 -32.08 21.93 -33.57
C ILE A 8 -31.83 20.54 -32.97
N SER A 9 -32.28 20.28 -31.73
CA SER A 9 -32.14 18.96 -31.09
C SER A 9 -32.94 17.88 -31.82
N LYS A 10 -34.18 18.19 -32.22
CA LYS A 10 -35.05 17.27 -32.98
C LYS A 10 -34.46 16.93 -34.35
N ASN A 11 -33.88 17.91 -35.04
CA ASN A 11 -33.18 17.66 -36.32
C ASN A 11 -31.90 16.83 -36.16
N LYS A 12 -31.13 17.04 -35.08
CA LYS A 12 -29.98 16.16 -34.76
C LYS A 12 -30.41 14.73 -34.49
N LEU A 13 -31.51 14.53 -33.75
CA LEU A 13 -32.04 13.22 -33.44
C LEU A 13 -32.54 12.50 -34.71
N ASN A 14 -33.28 13.18 -35.57
CA ASN A 14 -33.73 12.63 -36.85
C ASN A 14 -32.57 12.26 -37.79
N LYS A 15 -31.50 13.06 -37.84
CA LYS A 15 -30.27 12.70 -38.58
C LYS A 15 -29.61 11.44 -38.01
N LYS A 16 -29.56 11.28 -36.68
CA LYS A 16 -29.04 10.05 -36.04
C LYS A 16 -29.89 8.82 -36.40
N ILE A 17 -31.22 8.92 -36.30
CA ILE A 17 -32.14 7.81 -36.64
C ILE A 17 -32.00 7.40 -38.11
N LYS A 18 -31.93 8.37 -39.03
CA LYS A 18 -31.76 8.07 -40.46
C LYS A 18 -30.41 7.42 -40.76
N LYS A 19 -29.34 7.83 -40.05
CA LYS A 19 -28.02 7.21 -40.16
C LYS A 19 -28.02 5.76 -39.62
N GLN A 20 -28.72 5.51 -38.52
CA GLN A 20 -28.86 4.17 -37.95
C GLN A 20 -29.63 3.23 -38.88
N LYS A 21 -30.77 3.67 -39.44
CA LYS A 21 -31.53 2.86 -40.42
C LYS A 21 -30.71 2.47 -41.64
N ASN A 22 -29.89 3.38 -42.17
CA ASN A 22 -29.00 3.07 -43.29
C ASN A 22 -27.91 2.05 -42.93
N ILE A 23 -27.42 2.07 -41.69
CA ILE A 23 -26.46 1.07 -41.19
C ILE A 23 -27.13 -0.30 -41.09
N ASP A 24 -28.34 -0.35 -40.54
CA ASP A 24 -29.09 -1.59 -40.36
C ASP A 24 -29.47 -2.22 -41.73
N GLU A 25 -29.86 -1.42 -42.72
CA GLU A 25 -30.13 -1.89 -44.09
C GLU A 25 -28.87 -2.42 -44.79
N ASN A 26 -27.71 -1.79 -44.60
CA ASN A 26 -26.45 -2.28 -45.15
C ASN A 26 -26.00 -3.58 -44.47
N ASN A 27 -26.21 -3.70 -43.16
CA ASN A 27 -25.91 -4.93 -42.42
C ASN A 27 -26.79 -6.10 -42.89
N LEU A 28 -28.09 -5.86 -43.15
CA LEU A 28 -28.98 -6.88 -43.71
C LEU A 28 -28.50 -7.37 -45.08
N LYS A 29 -28.13 -6.46 -45.99
CA LYS A 29 -27.60 -6.83 -47.31
C LYS A 29 -26.30 -7.63 -47.23
N ASN A 30 -25.43 -7.32 -46.28
CA ASN A 30 -24.21 -8.09 -46.05
C ASN A 30 -24.50 -9.49 -45.52
N ILE A 31 -25.47 -9.64 -44.60
CA ILE A 31 -25.89 -10.94 -44.08
C ILE A 31 -26.49 -11.81 -45.20
N GLU A 32 -27.33 -11.24 -46.07
CA GLU A 32 -27.88 -11.96 -47.22
C GLU A 32 -26.78 -12.43 -48.18
N LYS A 33 -25.76 -11.61 -48.41
CA LYS A 33 -24.62 -11.97 -49.25
C LYS A 33 -23.78 -13.11 -48.66
N ILE A 34 -23.52 -13.07 -47.35
CA ILE A 34 -22.79 -14.13 -46.63
C ILE A 34 -23.59 -15.44 -46.67
N ASN A 35 -24.90 -15.40 -46.48
CA ASN A 35 -25.73 -16.60 -46.55
C ASN A 35 -25.74 -17.24 -47.94
N LEU A 36 -25.69 -16.42 -49.00
CA LEU A 36 -25.53 -16.90 -50.37
C LEU A 36 -24.19 -17.62 -50.58
N GLU A 37 -23.09 -17.06 -50.05
CA GLU A 37 -21.76 -17.70 -50.11
C GLU A 37 -21.71 -19.02 -49.32
N ILE A 38 -22.30 -19.05 -48.12
CA ILE A 38 -22.40 -20.28 -47.29
C ILE A 38 -23.16 -21.38 -48.05
N ASN A 39 -24.27 -21.04 -48.69
CA ASN A 39 -25.05 -22.02 -49.46
C ASN A 39 -24.25 -22.58 -50.65
N ASN A 40 -23.48 -21.73 -51.33
CA ASN A 40 -22.62 -22.19 -52.44
C ASN A 40 -21.52 -23.14 -51.95
N LEU A 41 -20.84 -22.81 -50.84
CA LEU A 41 -19.82 -23.66 -50.24
C LEU A 41 -20.38 -25.02 -49.78
N ASN A 42 -21.58 -25.02 -49.18
CA ASN A 42 -22.23 -26.28 -48.77
C ASN A 42 -22.56 -27.18 -49.96
N ASN A 43 -22.94 -26.60 -51.10
CA ASN A 43 -23.17 -27.37 -52.32
C ASN A 43 -21.87 -27.99 -52.87
N GLU A 44 -20.76 -27.26 -52.82
CA GLU A 44 -19.44 -27.79 -53.20
C GLU A 44 -18.98 -28.93 -52.28
N ILE A 45 -19.17 -28.78 -50.96
CA ILE A 45 -18.86 -29.82 -49.97
C ILE A 45 -19.65 -31.10 -50.29
N ASN A 46 -20.95 -30.99 -50.53
CA ASN A 46 -21.79 -32.14 -50.88
C ASN A 46 -21.35 -32.83 -52.17
N LEU A 47 -20.91 -32.07 -53.18
CA LEU A 47 -20.36 -32.61 -54.43
C LEU A 47 -19.06 -33.37 -54.19
N LEU A 48 -18.16 -32.82 -53.36
CA LEU A 48 -16.88 -33.44 -53.01
C LEU A 48 -17.07 -34.71 -52.20
N GLU A 49 -17.97 -34.73 -51.22
CA GLU A 49 -18.30 -35.93 -50.44
C GLU A 49 -18.83 -37.07 -51.33
N LYS A 50 -19.71 -36.73 -52.27
CA LYS A 50 -20.24 -37.73 -53.23
C LYS A 50 -19.13 -38.30 -54.11
N ASN A 51 -18.19 -37.47 -54.55
CA ASN A 51 -17.04 -37.94 -55.33
C ASN A 51 -16.09 -38.82 -54.50
N ASN A 52 -15.79 -38.45 -53.25
CA ASN A 52 -14.97 -39.28 -52.37
C ASN A 52 -15.59 -40.65 -52.13
N ASN A 53 -16.90 -40.71 -51.88
CA ASN A 53 -17.61 -41.98 -51.72
C ASN A 53 -17.57 -42.86 -52.99
N ASN A 54 -17.60 -42.26 -54.17
CA ASN A 54 -17.46 -42.98 -55.43
C ASN A 54 -16.03 -43.51 -55.64
N LEU A 55 -15.02 -42.68 -55.36
CA LEU A 55 -13.61 -43.08 -55.43
C LEU A 55 -13.30 -44.22 -54.45
N GLU A 56 -13.86 -44.18 -53.24
CA GLU A 56 -13.67 -45.24 -52.25
C GLU A 56 -14.27 -46.58 -52.73
N LYS A 57 -15.44 -46.54 -53.38
CA LYS A 57 -16.04 -47.73 -54.01
C LYS A 57 -15.19 -48.25 -55.16
N GLU A 58 -14.63 -47.38 -56.00
CA GLU A 58 -13.71 -47.77 -57.08
C GLU A 58 -12.44 -48.42 -56.54
N ILE A 59 -11.83 -47.82 -55.51
CA ILE A 59 -10.63 -48.37 -54.85
C ILE A 59 -10.93 -49.75 -54.29
N ASN A 60 -12.06 -49.94 -53.62
CA ASN A 60 -12.45 -51.24 -53.08
C ASN A 60 -12.69 -52.29 -54.17
N ASN A 61 -13.33 -51.91 -55.28
CA ASN A 61 -13.49 -52.80 -56.43
C ASN A 61 -12.16 -53.16 -57.08
N LEU A 62 -11.26 -52.20 -57.26
CA LEU A 62 -9.92 -52.44 -57.79
C LEU A 62 -9.13 -53.38 -56.87
N LYS A 63 -9.19 -53.19 -55.55
CA LYS A 63 -8.53 -54.03 -54.56
C LYS A 63 -9.06 -55.47 -54.60
N SER A 64 -10.38 -55.64 -54.70
CA SER A 64 -11.02 -56.96 -54.85
C SER A 64 -10.57 -57.66 -56.14
N ASN A 65 -10.59 -56.96 -57.27
CA ASN A 65 -10.15 -57.49 -58.56
C ASN A 65 -8.67 -57.86 -58.57
N LEU A 66 -7.83 -57.06 -57.91
CA LEU A 66 -6.40 -57.30 -57.82
C LEU A 66 -6.11 -58.53 -56.94
N ASN A 67 -6.83 -58.68 -55.82
CA ASN A 67 -6.76 -59.89 -54.98
C ASN A 67 -7.20 -61.15 -55.73
N LEU A 68 -8.27 -61.07 -56.52
CA LEU A 68 -8.71 -62.18 -57.37
C LEU A 68 -7.63 -62.56 -58.40
N LYS A 69 -7.02 -61.57 -59.07
CA LYS A 69 -5.90 -61.82 -60.00
C LYS A 69 -4.69 -62.45 -59.30
N ILE A 70 -4.31 -61.93 -58.14
CA ILE A 70 -3.19 -62.47 -57.35
C ILE A 70 -3.48 -63.92 -56.95
N ASN A 71 -4.70 -64.22 -56.49
CA ASN A 71 -5.06 -65.59 -56.10
C ASN A 71 -5.07 -66.55 -57.29
N LEU A 72 -5.54 -66.10 -58.46
CA LEU A 72 -5.47 -66.89 -59.68
C LEU A 72 -4.02 -67.14 -60.11
N GLU A 73 -3.14 -66.14 -60.03
CA GLU A 73 -1.70 -66.30 -60.30
C GLU A 73 -1.04 -67.22 -59.27
N LYS A 74 -1.35 -67.08 -57.97
CA LYS A 74 -0.87 -67.98 -56.90
C LYS A 74 -1.29 -69.42 -57.16
N GLU A 75 -2.56 -69.67 -57.50
CA GLU A 75 -3.05 -71.01 -57.85
C GLU A 75 -2.40 -71.55 -59.13
N LYS A 76 -2.19 -70.72 -60.16
CA LYS A 76 -1.43 -71.12 -61.36
C LYS A 76 0.00 -71.52 -61.03
N ILE A 77 0.72 -70.73 -60.22
CA ILE A 77 2.09 -71.02 -59.81
C ILE A 77 2.12 -72.30 -58.96
N LYS A 78 1.22 -72.42 -57.98
CA LYS A 78 1.07 -73.62 -57.15
C LYS A 78 0.84 -74.88 -57.98
N ASN A 79 -0.06 -74.81 -58.98
CA ASN A 79 -0.32 -75.94 -59.89
C ASN A 79 0.83 -76.22 -60.85
N LYS A 80 1.57 -75.20 -61.29
CA LYS A 80 2.74 -75.34 -62.19
C LYS A 80 3.93 -76.04 -61.52
N TYR A 81 4.11 -75.84 -60.21
CA TYR A 81 5.25 -76.37 -59.46
C TYR A 81 4.92 -77.54 -58.53
N LEU A 82 3.65 -77.98 -58.48
CA LEU A 82 3.15 -79.08 -57.65
C LEU A 82 3.90 -80.41 -57.86
N ASN A 83 4.49 -80.60 -59.06
CA ASN A 83 5.17 -81.84 -59.45
C ASN A 83 6.71 -81.78 -59.34
N LYS A 84 7.28 -80.67 -58.83
CA LYS A 84 8.75 -80.48 -58.79
C LYS A 84 9.32 -80.17 -57.41
N ILE A 85 8.51 -79.76 -56.42
CA ILE A 85 8.98 -79.35 -55.07
C ILE A 85 7.95 -79.83 -54.03
N GLU A 86 8.40 -80.22 -52.84
CA GLU A 86 7.52 -80.61 -51.73
C GLU A 86 6.58 -79.47 -51.31
N LYS A 87 5.33 -79.82 -51.03
CA LYS A 87 4.23 -78.88 -50.72
C LYS A 87 4.51 -78.00 -49.49
N SER A 88 5.33 -78.49 -48.56
CA SER A 88 5.79 -77.81 -47.33
C SER A 88 6.70 -76.63 -47.61
N GLU A 89 7.62 -76.72 -48.57
CA GLU A 89 8.57 -75.65 -48.90
C GLU A 89 7.89 -74.51 -49.66
N ILE A 90 6.92 -74.83 -50.54
CA ILE A 90 6.12 -73.83 -51.26
C ILE A 90 5.27 -72.99 -50.30
N ILE A 91 4.70 -73.60 -49.25
CA ILE A 91 3.92 -72.90 -48.22
C ILE A 91 4.81 -71.93 -47.42
N ASN A 92 6.05 -72.31 -47.11
CA ASN A 92 6.99 -71.43 -46.42
C ASN A 92 7.41 -70.22 -47.24
N PHE A 93 7.58 -70.35 -48.56
CA PHE A 93 7.85 -69.20 -49.43
C PHE A 93 6.64 -68.25 -49.58
N ILE A 94 5.43 -68.75 -49.35
CA ILE A 94 4.18 -67.95 -49.39
C ILE A 94 3.94 -67.19 -48.06
N ASN A 95 4.60 -67.58 -46.96
CA ASN A 95 4.51 -66.94 -45.63
C ASN A 95 5.16 -65.53 -45.53
N LEU A 96 5.19 -64.75 -46.62
CA LEU A 96 5.51 -63.32 -46.62
C LEU A 96 4.61 -62.51 -45.66
N GLU A 97 3.43 -63.03 -45.31
CA GLU A 97 2.53 -62.46 -44.29
C GLU A 97 3.15 -62.42 -42.88
N ASN A 98 3.98 -63.39 -42.49
CA ASN A 98 4.60 -63.41 -41.15
C ASN A 98 5.67 -62.33 -40.97
N ILE A 99 6.47 -62.03 -42.01
CA ILE A 99 7.47 -60.96 -41.95
C ILE A 99 6.80 -59.60 -41.94
N ASN A 100 5.74 -59.42 -42.73
CA ASN A 100 4.96 -58.19 -42.74
C ASN A 100 4.29 -57.92 -41.37
N TYR A 101 3.77 -58.96 -40.71
CA TYR A 101 3.20 -58.85 -39.37
C TYR A 101 4.23 -58.43 -38.31
N GLU A 102 5.44 -59.02 -38.32
CA GLU A 102 6.50 -58.62 -37.40
C GLU A 102 7.03 -57.20 -37.68
N ILE A 103 7.10 -56.79 -38.96
CA ILE A 103 7.43 -55.41 -39.33
C ILE A 103 6.36 -54.45 -38.81
N GLU A 104 5.08 -54.76 -38.98
CA GLU A 104 3.97 -53.92 -38.48
C GLU A 104 3.99 -53.81 -36.94
N LYS A 105 4.27 -54.91 -36.25
CA LYS A 105 4.43 -54.94 -34.79
C LYS A 105 5.60 -54.07 -34.33
N LEU A 106 6.78 -54.20 -34.95
CA LEU A 106 7.95 -53.38 -34.63
C LEU A 106 7.70 -51.90 -34.96
N GLN A 107 7.00 -51.60 -36.05
CA GLN A 107 6.60 -50.23 -36.40
C GLN A 107 5.66 -49.64 -35.36
N ASN A 108 4.69 -50.41 -34.86
CA ASN A 108 3.80 -49.99 -33.78
C ASN A 108 4.56 -49.75 -32.47
N GLU A 109 5.52 -50.62 -32.11
CA GLU A 109 6.37 -50.43 -30.95
C GLU A 109 7.25 -49.18 -31.07
N ILE A 110 7.85 -48.94 -32.24
CA ILE A 110 8.64 -47.74 -32.52
C ILE A 110 7.77 -46.49 -32.39
N ASN A 111 6.56 -46.52 -32.95
CA ASN A 111 5.64 -45.39 -32.86
C ASN A 111 5.24 -45.10 -31.41
N ASN A 112 4.91 -46.13 -30.63
CA ASN A 112 4.59 -45.98 -29.21
C ASN A 112 5.77 -45.43 -28.40
N LYS A 113 6.99 -45.92 -28.64
CA LYS A 113 8.20 -45.39 -28.00
C LYS A 113 8.46 -43.93 -28.40
N LYS A 114 8.21 -43.57 -29.66
CA LYS A 114 8.35 -42.19 -30.15
C LYS A 114 7.35 -41.24 -29.50
N ILE A 115 6.09 -41.64 -29.40
CA ILE A 115 5.06 -40.88 -28.70
C ILE A 115 5.47 -40.67 -27.24
N ARG A 116 5.87 -41.74 -26.55
CA ARG A 116 6.29 -41.64 -25.14
C ARG A 116 7.52 -40.75 -24.93
N SER A 117 8.50 -40.81 -25.83
CA SER A 117 9.66 -39.90 -25.80
C SER A 117 9.23 -38.44 -25.94
N HIS A 118 8.30 -38.15 -26.85
CA HIS A 118 7.83 -36.79 -27.06
C HIS A 118 7.01 -36.27 -25.87
N THR A 119 6.18 -37.13 -25.25
CA THR A 119 5.46 -36.78 -24.01
C THR A 119 6.43 -36.43 -22.89
N LEU A 120 7.48 -37.24 -22.67
CA LEU A 120 8.48 -36.97 -21.64
C LEU A 120 9.27 -35.68 -21.90
N GLU A 121 9.53 -35.35 -23.16
CA GLU A 121 10.18 -34.09 -23.55
C GLU A 121 9.30 -32.88 -23.25
N LEU A 122 8.00 -32.97 -23.53
CA LEU A 122 7.02 -31.94 -23.16
C LEU A 122 6.91 -31.78 -21.64
N ASP A 123 6.86 -32.88 -20.90
CA ASP A 123 6.81 -32.85 -19.43
C ASP A 123 8.06 -32.19 -18.84
N LYS A 124 9.25 -32.54 -19.35
CA LYS A 124 10.50 -31.89 -18.95
C LYS A 124 10.45 -30.38 -19.20
N LYS A 125 10.05 -29.96 -20.41
CA LYS A 125 9.93 -28.55 -20.77
C LYS A 125 8.91 -27.79 -19.91
N ASN A 126 7.90 -28.47 -19.38
CA ASN A 126 6.92 -27.91 -18.46
C ASN A 126 7.41 -27.83 -17.01
N ILE A 127 8.33 -28.71 -16.60
CA ILE A 127 8.88 -28.76 -15.23
C ILE A 127 10.02 -27.74 -15.05
N GLU A 128 10.90 -27.59 -16.04
CA GLU A 128 12.01 -26.63 -16.01
C GLU A 128 11.59 -25.22 -15.54
N PRO A 129 10.57 -24.55 -16.11
CA PRO A 129 10.16 -23.22 -15.65
C PRO A 129 9.54 -23.22 -14.25
N LYS A 130 8.94 -24.34 -13.82
CA LYS A 130 8.40 -24.47 -12.45
C LYS A 130 9.53 -24.58 -11.42
N LEU A 131 10.63 -25.23 -11.78
CA LEU A 131 11.81 -25.34 -10.93
C LEU A 131 12.50 -23.98 -10.75
N ASP A 132 12.63 -23.22 -11.84
CA ASP A 132 13.13 -21.84 -11.78
C ASP A 132 12.25 -20.94 -10.91
N ASN A 133 10.93 -21.07 -11.03
CA ASN A 133 9.99 -20.32 -10.19
C ASN A 133 10.06 -20.75 -8.71
N LEU A 134 10.26 -22.03 -8.42
CA LEU A 134 10.44 -22.51 -7.05
C LEU A 134 11.67 -21.87 -6.40
N SER A 135 12.80 -21.83 -7.10
CA SER A 135 14.03 -21.20 -6.59
C SER A 135 13.83 -19.71 -6.27
N LYS A 136 13.07 -18.98 -7.11
CA LYS A 136 12.73 -17.57 -6.84
C LYS A 136 11.85 -17.41 -5.61
N ILE A 137 10.83 -18.27 -5.46
CA ILE A 137 9.93 -18.23 -4.30
C ILE A 137 10.70 -18.55 -3.02
N GLU A 138 11.62 -19.51 -3.06
CA GLU A 138 12.48 -19.85 -1.91
C GLU A 138 13.38 -18.66 -1.51
N GLU A 139 13.99 -17.98 -2.48
CA GLU A 139 14.78 -16.77 -2.23
C GLU A 139 13.92 -15.64 -1.62
N GLU A 140 12.74 -15.38 -2.18
CA GLU A 140 11.80 -14.39 -1.64
C GLU A 140 11.35 -14.74 -0.21
N LEU A 141 11.13 -16.02 0.08
CA LEU A 141 10.75 -16.49 1.42
C LEU A 141 11.86 -16.23 2.43
N VAL A 142 13.12 -16.52 2.08
CA VAL A 142 14.28 -16.23 2.94
C VAL A 142 14.39 -14.73 3.20
N ASN A 143 14.35 -13.90 2.15
CA ASN A 143 14.42 -12.46 2.26
C ASN A 143 13.28 -11.88 3.13
N ASN A 144 12.06 -12.38 2.96
CA ASN A 144 10.91 -11.95 3.75
C ASN A 144 11.03 -12.35 5.22
N ASN A 145 11.58 -13.53 5.52
CA ASN A 145 11.82 -13.96 6.90
C ASN A 145 12.89 -13.11 7.58
N GLU A 146 13.96 -12.75 6.89
CA GLU A 146 14.98 -11.82 7.40
C GLU A 146 14.38 -10.43 7.66
N ARG A 147 13.56 -9.94 6.72
CA ARG A 147 12.83 -8.68 6.89
C ARG A 147 11.87 -8.72 8.08
N MET A 148 11.16 -9.83 8.28
CA MET A 148 10.28 -10.01 9.42
C MET A 148 11.08 -9.98 10.74
N SER A 149 12.22 -10.66 10.79
CA SER A 149 13.11 -10.68 11.95
C SER A 149 13.62 -9.27 12.31
N THR A 150 14.04 -8.50 11.30
CA THR A 150 14.50 -7.12 11.51
C THR A 150 13.37 -6.19 11.99
N LEU A 151 12.18 -6.30 11.40
CA LEU A 151 11.00 -5.54 11.84
C LEU A 151 10.59 -5.88 13.28
N ASN A 152 10.63 -7.16 13.66
CA ASN A 152 10.32 -7.59 15.03
C ASN A 152 11.31 -7.00 16.05
N LYS A 153 12.61 -6.98 15.72
CA LYS A 153 13.63 -6.35 16.58
C LYS A 153 13.38 -4.85 16.73
N LEU A 154 13.05 -4.17 15.63
CA LEU A 154 12.73 -2.74 15.66
C LEU A 154 11.49 -2.46 16.51
N ASN A 155 10.45 -3.28 16.38
CA ASN A 155 9.24 -3.16 17.19
C ASN A 155 9.53 -3.32 18.68
N LEU A 156 10.37 -4.30 19.04
CA LEU A 156 10.81 -4.49 20.44
C LEU A 156 11.56 -3.26 20.96
N SER A 157 12.44 -2.67 20.15
CA SER A 157 13.14 -1.42 20.52
C SER A 157 12.18 -0.25 20.74
N PHE A 158 11.13 -0.13 19.92
CA PHE A 158 10.12 0.92 20.11
C PHE A 158 9.28 0.71 21.37
N GLU A 159 8.86 -0.52 21.66
CA GLU A 159 8.11 -0.81 22.89
C GLU A 159 8.95 -0.53 24.13
N LEU A 160 10.22 -0.93 24.15
CA LEU A 160 11.14 -0.61 25.25
C LEU A 160 11.35 0.90 25.40
N ALA A 161 11.54 1.63 24.30
CA ALA A 161 11.68 3.08 24.35
C ALA A 161 10.41 3.76 24.89
N LYS A 162 9.24 3.28 24.49
CA LYS A 162 7.95 3.78 24.96
C LYS A 162 7.75 3.52 26.46
N GLU A 163 8.11 2.34 26.94
CA GLU A 163 8.07 1.98 28.36
C GLU A 163 8.97 2.89 29.19
N ILE A 164 10.24 3.04 28.80
CA ILE A 164 11.20 3.92 29.49
C ILE A 164 10.73 5.38 29.50
N LEU A 165 10.18 5.87 28.39
CA LEU A 165 9.64 7.23 28.31
C LEU A 165 8.44 7.41 29.23
N ALA A 166 7.56 6.42 29.32
CA ALA A 166 6.41 6.46 30.22
C ALA A 166 6.85 6.46 31.69
N GLU A 167 7.81 5.59 32.06
CA GLU A 167 8.38 5.56 33.41
C GLU A 167 9.08 6.87 33.78
N SER A 168 9.89 7.41 32.87
CA SER A 168 10.59 8.69 33.07
C SER A 168 9.60 9.85 33.23
N TYR A 169 8.51 9.84 32.45
CA TYR A 169 7.44 10.83 32.57
C TYR A 169 6.74 10.73 33.92
N GLU A 170 6.41 9.52 34.38
CA GLU A 170 5.81 9.29 35.69
C GLU A 170 6.73 9.70 36.84
N GLU A 171 8.03 9.41 36.73
CA GLU A 171 9.03 9.85 37.71
C GLU A 171 9.10 11.39 37.78
N MET A 172 9.21 12.07 36.64
CA MET A 172 9.17 13.52 36.55
C MET A 172 7.86 14.10 37.12
N ARG A 173 6.72 13.47 36.80
CA ARG A 173 5.40 13.88 37.31
C ARG A 173 5.33 13.79 38.83
N ASN A 174 5.92 12.77 39.44
CA ASN A 174 5.85 12.55 40.87
C ASN A 174 6.92 13.30 41.67
N THR A 175 8.04 13.67 41.06
CA THR A 175 9.19 14.30 41.76
C THR A 175 9.33 15.79 41.48
N VAL A 176 9.17 16.20 40.22
CA VAL A 176 9.50 17.54 39.74
C VAL A 176 8.26 18.44 39.69
N THR A 177 7.14 17.92 39.17
CA THR A 177 5.89 18.70 39.03
C THR A 177 5.37 19.25 40.37
N PRO A 178 5.38 18.51 41.49
CA PRO A 178 4.91 19.04 42.77
C PRO A 178 5.77 20.19 43.29
N LYS A 179 7.11 20.08 43.16
CA LYS A 179 8.05 21.14 43.56
C LYS A 179 7.79 22.42 42.77
N PHE A 180 7.71 22.33 41.44
CA PHE A 180 7.42 23.48 40.59
C PHE A 180 6.05 24.08 40.88
N THR A 181 5.03 23.25 41.06
CA THR A 181 3.68 23.72 41.34
C THR A 181 3.59 24.44 42.69
N GLN A 182 4.35 23.99 43.69
CA GLN A 182 4.46 24.63 45.00
C GLN A 182 5.16 25.99 44.92
N GLU A 183 6.33 26.06 44.29
CA GLU A 183 7.06 27.33 44.12
C GLU A 183 6.28 28.32 43.25
N LEU A 184 5.65 27.84 42.17
CA LEU A 184 4.77 28.66 41.35
C LEU A 184 3.57 29.22 42.16
N SER A 185 2.93 28.39 42.99
CA SER A 185 1.83 28.82 43.86
C SER A 185 2.28 29.87 44.88
N LYS A 186 3.48 29.72 45.43
CA LYS A 186 4.08 30.68 46.34
C LYS A 186 4.38 32.01 45.65
N ASN A 187 5.10 31.96 44.52
CA ASN A 187 5.49 33.13 43.75
C ASN A 187 4.27 33.93 43.31
N ILE A 188 3.25 33.27 42.73
CA ILE A 188 2.05 33.97 42.29
C ILE A 188 1.28 34.57 43.47
N SER A 189 1.26 33.88 44.63
CA SER A 189 0.57 34.38 45.82
C SER A 189 1.24 35.63 46.36
N GLU A 190 2.56 35.72 46.29
CA GLU A 190 3.31 36.91 46.69
C GLU A 190 3.11 38.06 45.68
N ILE A 191 3.23 37.78 44.38
CA ILE A 191 3.09 38.77 43.30
C ILE A 191 1.66 39.34 43.21
N THR A 192 0.65 38.53 43.54
CA THR A 192 -0.77 38.90 43.39
C THR A 192 -1.46 39.19 44.71
N GLU A 193 -0.71 39.44 45.79
CA GLU A 193 -1.24 39.74 47.12
C GLU A 193 -2.30 38.71 47.60
N LYS A 194 -2.02 37.42 47.37
CA LYS A 194 -2.85 36.26 47.72
C LYS A 194 -4.15 36.09 46.93
N LYS A 195 -4.36 36.87 45.86
CA LYS A 195 -5.50 36.67 44.94
C LYS A 195 -5.51 35.28 44.31
N TYR A 196 -4.34 34.77 43.96
CA TYR A 196 -4.15 33.40 43.50
C TYR A 196 -3.15 32.72 44.44
N SER A 197 -3.59 31.67 45.13
CA SER A 197 -2.78 31.01 46.17
C SER A 197 -2.46 29.56 45.88
N LYS A 198 -3.20 28.95 44.95
CA LYS A 198 -3.06 27.53 44.63
C LYS A 198 -3.15 27.32 43.13
N ILE A 199 -2.06 26.79 42.60
CA ILE A 199 -1.95 26.35 41.23
C ILE A 199 -1.76 24.85 41.26
N MET A 200 -2.32 24.15 40.28
CA MET A 200 -2.19 22.71 40.11
C MET A 200 -1.95 22.40 38.65
N PHE A 201 -1.24 21.31 38.38
CA PHE A 201 -1.12 20.77 37.03
C PHE A 201 -2.17 19.68 36.81
N ASN A 202 -2.79 19.67 35.64
CA ASN A 202 -3.73 18.67 35.18
C ASN A 202 -3.34 18.22 33.76
N ASP A 203 -3.36 16.91 33.51
CA ASP A 203 -2.87 16.33 32.26
C ASP A 203 -3.69 16.75 31.02
N GLU A 204 -4.98 17.07 31.18
CA GLU A 204 -5.85 17.49 30.07
C GLU A 204 -5.88 19.01 29.87
N GLN A 205 -5.88 19.77 30.97
CA GLN A 205 -6.12 21.22 30.96
C GLN A 205 -4.85 22.05 31.19
N GLY A 206 -3.74 21.40 31.51
CA GLY A 206 -2.49 22.06 31.90
C GLY A 206 -2.60 22.70 33.28
N LEU A 207 -2.16 23.96 33.39
CA LEU A 207 -2.23 24.69 34.66
C LEU A 207 -3.67 25.08 35.01
N ILE A 208 -4.08 24.74 36.22
CA ILE A 208 -5.35 25.10 36.83
C ILE A 208 -5.08 26.01 38.02
N VAL A 209 -5.85 27.08 38.14
CA VAL A 209 -5.71 28.09 39.19
C VAL A 209 -6.97 28.12 40.04
N GLU A 210 -6.79 28.10 41.37
CA GLU A 210 -7.86 28.36 42.33
C GLU A 210 -8.16 29.86 42.40
N LEU A 211 -9.41 30.22 42.18
CA LEU A 211 -9.92 31.58 42.37
C LEU A 211 -10.31 31.79 43.84
N GLU A 212 -10.39 33.05 44.29
CA GLU A 212 -10.89 33.42 45.63
C GLU A 212 -12.27 32.82 45.97
N SER A 213 -13.10 32.56 44.95
CA SER A 213 -14.41 31.90 45.10
C SER A 213 -14.33 30.41 45.47
N GLY A 214 -13.14 29.80 45.49
CA GLY A 214 -12.91 28.36 45.64
C GLY A 214 -13.10 27.55 44.35
N ASN A 215 -13.47 28.19 43.25
CA ASN A 215 -13.57 27.54 41.94
C ASN A 215 -12.21 27.39 41.28
N TYR A 216 -12.04 26.30 40.53
CA TYR A 216 -10.84 26.02 39.76
C TYR A 216 -11.08 26.32 38.28
N VAL A 217 -10.18 27.08 37.67
CA VAL A 217 -10.26 27.42 36.24
C VAL A 217 -8.93 27.14 35.54
N PRO A 218 -8.93 26.69 34.27
CA PRO A 218 -7.71 26.64 33.47
C PRO A 218 -7.08 28.02 33.37
N ALA A 219 -5.74 28.10 33.43
CA ALA A 219 -5.00 29.35 33.32
C ALA A 219 -5.34 30.13 32.03
N SER A 220 -5.67 29.42 30.94
CA SER A 220 -6.10 30.00 29.66
C SER A 220 -7.39 30.82 29.72
N LYS A 221 -8.17 30.72 30.81
CA LYS A 221 -9.39 31.52 31.02
C LYS A 221 -9.14 32.82 31.81
N LEU A 222 -7.91 33.06 32.25
CA LEU A 222 -7.54 34.27 32.99
C LEU A 222 -7.25 35.44 32.04
N SER A 223 -7.17 36.66 32.58
CA SER A 223 -6.78 37.82 31.77
C SER A 223 -5.33 37.71 31.30
N ILE A 224 -5.00 38.33 30.17
CA ILE A 224 -3.66 38.31 29.57
C ILE A 224 -2.59 38.68 30.60
N GLY A 225 -2.76 39.79 31.34
CA GLY A 225 -1.78 40.17 32.36
C GLY A 225 -1.65 39.16 33.51
N THR A 226 -2.69 38.38 33.82
CA THR A 226 -2.59 37.30 34.83
C THR A 226 -1.89 36.07 34.24
N ILE A 227 -2.15 35.75 32.98
CA ILE A 227 -1.42 34.71 32.24
C ILE A 227 0.08 35.05 32.21
N ASP A 228 0.44 36.29 31.90
CA ASP A 228 1.83 36.75 31.91
C ASP A 228 2.49 36.66 33.29
N GLN A 229 1.76 37.01 34.36
CA GLN A 229 2.23 36.80 35.74
C GLN A 229 2.49 35.33 36.05
N LEU A 230 1.62 34.43 35.61
CA LEU A 230 1.81 32.99 35.78
C LEU A 230 3.04 32.48 35.02
N TYR A 231 3.20 32.88 33.77
CA TYR A 231 4.35 32.49 32.96
C TYR A 231 5.67 33.01 33.52
N LEU A 232 5.71 34.28 33.95
CA LEU A 232 6.89 34.85 34.59
C LEU A 232 7.19 34.12 35.90
N SER A 233 6.18 33.92 36.76
CA SER A 233 6.34 33.20 38.03
C SER A 233 6.88 31.78 37.84
N LEU A 234 6.42 31.10 36.78
CA LEU A 234 6.90 29.77 36.42
C LEU A 234 8.38 29.80 36.03
N ARG A 235 8.78 30.73 35.16
CA ARG A 235 10.20 30.88 34.76
C ARG A 235 11.09 31.23 35.96
N LEU A 236 10.63 32.14 36.81
CA LEU A 236 11.33 32.54 38.03
C LEU A 236 11.47 31.37 39.02
N SER A 237 10.47 30.49 39.12
CA SER A 237 10.53 29.30 39.99
C SER A 237 11.57 28.26 39.56
N MET A 238 12.08 28.34 38.32
CA MET A 238 13.06 27.41 37.79
C MET A 238 14.51 27.88 38.00
N ILE A 239 14.74 29.16 38.29
CA ILE A 239 16.08 29.76 38.26
C ILE A 239 17.03 29.04 39.21
N ASP A 240 16.62 28.84 40.47
CA ASP A 240 17.46 28.23 41.50
C ASP A 240 17.65 26.71 41.31
N GLU A 241 16.83 26.06 40.46
CA GLU A 241 16.95 24.62 40.16
C GLU A 241 17.86 24.38 38.94
N LEU A 242 18.07 25.39 38.09
CA LEU A 242 18.81 25.24 36.83
C LEU A 242 20.33 25.36 36.98
N SER A 243 20.82 26.05 38.02
CA SER A 243 22.25 26.24 38.25
C SER A 243 22.56 26.50 39.73
N GLU A 244 23.74 26.05 40.17
CA GLU A 244 24.28 26.44 41.49
C GLU A 244 24.81 27.89 41.49
N GLU A 245 25.07 28.47 40.32
CA GLU A 245 25.51 29.86 40.18
C GLU A 245 24.31 30.80 40.00
N ASN A 246 24.39 32.00 40.57
CA ASN A 246 23.36 33.03 40.39
C ASN A 246 23.47 33.65 38.98
N LEU A 247 22.67 33.16 38.04
CA LEU A 247 22.62 33.66 36.66
C LEU A 247 21.90 35.02 36.57
N PRO A 248 22.25 35.90 35.62
CA PRO A 248 21.51 37.14 35.42
C PRO A 248 20.09 36.88 34.91
N ILE A 249 19.14 37.67 35.39
CA ILE A 249 17.73 37.69 34.96
C ILE A 249 17.55 38.83 33.98
N ILE A 250 17.24 38.51 32.71
CA ILE A 250 17.00 39.50 31.66
C ILE A 250 15.50 39.51 31.33
N LEU A 251 14.87 40.67 31.46
CA LEU A 251 13.45 40.87 31.21
C LEU A 251 13.29 41.95 30.14
N ASP A 252 12.76 41.55 28.99
CA ASP A 252 12.51 42.43 27.85
C ASP A 252 11.00 42.69 27.70
N GLU A 253 10.58 43.92 28.02
CA GLU A 253 9.18 44.36 28.05
C GLU A 253 8.23 43.40 28.81
N ALA A 254 8.74 42.69 29.81
CA ALA A 254 8.04 41.60 30.49
C ALA A 254 6.77 42.04 31.24
N PHE A 255 6.58 43.34 31.46
CA PHE A 255 5.47 43.90 32.24
C PHE A 255 4.49 44.76 31.42
N ALA A 256 4.54 44.67 30.09
CA ALA A 256 3.72 45.51 29.19
C ALA A 256 2.23 45.52 29.55
N TYR A 257 1.66 44.36 29.96
CA TYR A 257 0.25 44.20 30.30
C TYR A 257 -0.07 44.34 31.79
N TYR A 258 0.88 44.76 32.63
CA TYR A 258 0.66 44.89 34.06
C TYR A 258 0.06 46.27 34.34
N ASP A 259 -0.92 46.33 35.23
CA ASP A 259 -1.35 47.59 35.83
C ASP A 259 -0.32 48.08 36.87
N THR A 260 -0.52 49.28 37.42
CA THR A 260 0.42 49.89 38.37
C THR A 260 0.61 49.06 39.64
N GLU A 261 -0.45 48.38 40.12
CA GLU A 261 -0.40 47.56 41.33
C GLU A 261 0.43 46.29 41.07
N ARG A 262 0.11 45.56 40.00
CA ARG A 262 0.85 44.38 39.56
C ARG A 262 2.32 44.68 39.29
N LEU A 263 2.62 45.79 38.63
CA LEU A 263 3.99 46.22 38.35
C LEU A 263 4.74 46.57 39.64
N THR A 264 4.09 47.25 40.59
CA THR A 264 4.68 47.53 41.90
C THR A 264 5.02 46.24 42.64
N ASN A 265 4.12 45.25 42.61
CA ASN A 265 4.30 44.01 43.35
C ASN A 265 5.40 43.13 42.77
N ILE A 266 5.47 43.00 41.43
CA ILE A 266 6.54 42.21 40.81
C ILE A 266 7.92 42.85 41.01
N LEU A 267 8.04 44.19 40.94
CA LEU A 267 9.32 44.86 41.14
C LEU A 267 9.81 44.72 42.59
N LYS A 268 8.91 44.82 43.57
CA LYS A 268 9.24 44.51 44.98
C LYS A 268 9.66 43.06 45.16
N TYR A 269 8.90 42.12 44.57
CA TYR A 269 9.19 40.70 44.66
C TYR A 269 10.58 40.37 44.06
N LEU A 270 10.92 40.96 42.91
CA LEU A 270 12.23 40.80 42.29
C LEU A 270 13.37 41.33 43.19
N ASP A 271 13.21 42.54 43.75
CA ASP A 271 14.20 43.11 44.69
C ASP A 271 14.33 42.27 45.97
N GLU A 272 13.24 41.75 46.51
CA GLU A 272 13.27 41.00 47.77
C GLU A 272 13.84 39.59 47.60
N LYS A 273 13.40 38.87 46.57
CA LYS A 273 13.67 37.45 46.38
C LYS A 273 14.97 37.18 45.63
N TYR A 274 15.31 38.01 44.65
CA TYR A 274 16.42 37.76 43.72
C TYR A 274 17.62 38.70 43.96
N LYS A 275 17.87 39.08 45.22
CA LYS A 275 19.00 39.98 45.61
C LYS A 275 20.38 39.50 45.16
N THR A 276 20.56 38.20 45.01
CA THR A 276 21.82 37.59 44.58
C THR A 276 21.98 37.54 43.06
N HIS A 277 20.92 37.85 42.31
CA HIS A 277 20.89 37.79 40.86
C HIS A 277 21.00 39.20 40.28
N GLN A 278 21.77 39.36 39.20
CA GLN A 278 21.75 40.61 38.45
C GLN A 278 20.48 40.67 37.61
N ILE A 279 19.65 41.71 37.81
CA ILE A 279 18.41 41.90 37.05
C ILE A 279 18.62 43.01 36.02
N ILE A 280 18.34 42.72 34.75
CA ILE A 280 18.43 43.65 33.62
C ILE A 280 17.02 43.80 33.03
N LEU A 281 16.47 45.01 33.13
CA LEU A 281 15.14 45.36 32.63
C LEU A 281 15.27 46.21 31.36
N PHE A 282 14.69 45.75 30.25
CA PHE A 282 14.45 46.56 29.06
C PHE A 282 12.98 46.99 29.04
N THR A 283 12.75 48.30 28.92
CA THR A 283 11.41 48.90 28.84
C THR A 283 11.46 50.12 27.93
N CYS A 284 10.36 50.38 27.22
CA CYS A 284 10.19 51.55 26.38
C CYS A 284 9.46 52.71 27.09
N THR A 285 9.11 52.55 28.38
CA THR A 285 8.36 53.56 29.15
C THR A 285 9.03 53.90 30.47
N ASN A 286 8.64 55.03 31.09
CA ASN A 286 9.16 55.43 32.41
C ASN A 286 8.43 54.77 33.60
N ARG A 287 7.48 53.87 33.35
CA ARG A 287 6.60 53.30 34.39
C ARG A 287 7.38 52.52 35.44
N GLU A 288 8.30 51.68 35.00
CA GLU A 288 9.17 50.89 35.88
C GLU A 288 10.05 51.82 36.72
N LYS A 289 10.65 52.84 36.10
CA LYS A 289 11.51 53.83 36.76
C LYS A 289 10.77 54.57 37.88
N GLU A 290 9.60 55.14 37.57
CA GLU A 290 8.79 55.88 38.55
C GLU A 290 8.40 55.01 39.76
N ILE A 291 8.07 53.74 39.50
CA ILE A 291 7.72 52.80 40.55
C ILE A 291 8.95 52.45 41.40
N LEU A 292 10.10 52.12 40.78
CA LEU A 292 11.36 51.82 41.47
C LEU A 292 11.78 52.96 42.41
N GLU A 293 11.67 54.21 41.96
CA GLU A 293 11.93 55.41 42.79
C GLU A 293 10.96 55.49 43.98
N LYS A 294 9.67 55.23 43.75
CA LYS A 294 8.63 55.26 44.79
C LYS A 294 8.85 54.18 45.86
N ILE A 295 9.28 52.98 45.47
CA ILE A 295 9.56 51.87 46.40
C ILE A 295 11.00 51.89 46.94
N LYS A 296 11.83 52.85 46.49
CA LYS A 296 13.22 53.05 46.91
C LYS A 296 14.14 51.85 46.65
N VAL A 297 13.90 51.13 45.57
CA VAL A 297 14.79 50.05 45.11
C VAL A 297 15.98 50.68 44.38
N PRO A 298 17.23 50.34 44.73
CA PRO A 298 18.40 50.85 44.04
C PRO A 298 18.49 50.29 42.61
N TYR A 299 18.73 51.14 41.62
CA TYR A 299 18.87 50.74 40.22
C TYR A 299 19.89 51.62 39.49
N ASN A 300 20.43 51.11 38.39
CA ASN A 300 21.26 51.89 37.46
C ASN A 300 20.46 52.14 36.17
N LEU A 301 20.21 53.40 35.83
CA LEU A 301 19.54 53.76 34.58
C LEU A 301 20.55 53.90 33.44
N ILE A 302 20.26 53.24 32.32
CA ILE A 302 21.00 53.41 31.07
C ILE A 302 19.99 53.82 30.01
N GLU A 303 20.16 55.02 29.45
CA GLU A 303 19.40 55.47 28.29
C GLU A 303 20.22 55.14 27.03
N LEU A 304 19.60 54.42 26.09
CA LEU A 304 20.20 53.99 24.81
C LEU A 304 19.85 54.97 23.68
#